data_AF-A0A929IXV6-F1
#
_entry.id   AF-A0A929IXV6-F1
#
_cell.length_a   1.000
_cell.length_b   1.000
_cell.length_c   1.000
_cell.angle_alpha   90.00
_cell.angle_beta   90.00
_cell.angle_gamma   90.00
#
_symmetry.space_group_name_H-M   'P 1'
#
loop_
_entity.id
_entity.type
_entity.pdbx_description
1 polymer ?
#
loop_
_entity_poly.entity_id
_entity_poly.type
_entity_poly.pdbx_seq_one_letter_code
_entity_poly.pdbx_strand_id
1 'polypeptide(L)' 'CKSFRAAKNIEDMQPMLLDQIAHFFEHYKDLDEGKWVRVGGWGGIEEAREEIMSSVAMFKDAPVKPNF' A
#
# COMPACT_ATOMS: atom_id res chain seq x y z
N CYS A 1 16.60 -1.59 11.06
CA CYS A 1 17.13 -2.29 9.87
C CYS A 1 18.16 -1.39 9.17
N LYS A 2 19.39 -1.86 8.87
CA LYS A 2 20.40 -1.02 8.17
C LYS A 2 20.05 -0.82 6.69
N SER A 3 19.36 -1.79 6.09
CA SER A 3 19.06 -1.86 4.66
C SER A 3 18.13 -0.76 4.14
N PHE A 4 17.33 -0.12 5.00
CA PHE A 4 16.35 0.91 4.61
C PHE A 4 16.75 2.33 5.03
N ARG A 5 17.93 2.53 5.65
CA ARG A 5 18.33 3.87 6.14
C ARG A 5 18.53 4.89 5.02
N ALA A 6 18.88 4.43 3.82
CA ALA A 6 19.14 5.29 2.67
C ALA A 6 17.92 5.48 1.76
N ALA A 7 16.88 4.65 1.90
CA ALA A 7 15.68 4.74 1.08
C ALA A 7 14.86 5.96 1.50
N LYS A 8 14.62 6.87 0.56
CA LYS A 8 13.84 8.10 0.75
C LYS A 8 12.61 8.12 -0.14
N ASN A 9 12.67 7.52 -1.32
CA ASN A 9 11.57 7.44 -2.26
C ASN A 9 11.34 5.99 -2.71
N ILE A 10 10.24 5.77 -3.43
CA ILE A 10 9.88 4.44 -3.93
C ILE A 10 10.90 3.93 -4.95
N GLU A 11 11.54 4.83 -5.71
CA GLU A 11 12.57 4.53 -6.70
C GLU A 11 13.89 4.07 -6.07
N ASP A 12 14.11 4.31 -4.77
CA ASP A 12 15.28 3.80 -4.05
C ASP A 12 15.13 2.31 -3.70
N MET A 13 13.95 1.72 -3.93
CA MET A 13 13.69 0.30 -3.72
C MET A 13 14.15 -0.52 -4.92
N GLN A 14 14.51 -1.78 -4.68
CA GLN A 14 14.86 -2.69 -5.76
C GLN A 14 13.64 -2.92 -6.67
N PRO A 15 13.72 -2.67 -7.99
CA PRO A 15 12.58 -2.84 -8.90
C PRO A 15 11.96 -4.24 -8.83
N MET A 16 12.80 -5.28 -8.73
CA MET A 16 12.35 -6.67 -8.58
C MET A 16 11.46 -6.89 -7.35
N LEU A 17 11.73 -6.18 -6.24
CA LEU A 17 10.90 -6.28 -5.04
C LEU A 17 9.54 -5.63 -5.27
N LEU A 18 9.49 -4.47 -5.94
CA LEU A 18 8.25 -3.79 -6.29
C LEU A 18 7.39 -4.66 -7.22
N ASP A 19 8.00 -5.27 -8.22
CA ASP A 19 7.32 -6.19 -9.14
C ASP A 19 6.78 -7.43 -8.42
N GLN A 20 7.57 -8.01 -7.50
CA GLN A 20 7.14 -9.16 -6.70
C GLN A 20 5.93 -8.83 -5.82
N ILE A 21 5.93 -7.65 -5.17
CA ILE A 21 4.81 -7.23 -4.33
C ILE A 21 3.56 -6.99 -5.19
N ALA A 22 3.70 -6.31 -6.33
CA ALA A 22 2.59 -6.06 -7.25
C ALA A 22 1.98 -7.39 -7.75
N HIS A 23 2.83 -8.30 -8.25
CA HIS A 23 2.41 -9.62 -8.73
C HIS A 23 1.69 -10.44 -7.66
N PHE A 24 2.18 -10.40 -6.41
CA PHE A 24 1.50 -11.08 -5.31
C PHE A 24 0.07 -10.57 -5.14
N PHE A 25 -0.15 -9.25 -5.12
CA PHE A 25 -1.48 -8.68 -4.92
C PHE A 25 -2.42 -8.89 -6.11
N GLU A 26 -1.88 -8.98 -7.33
CA GLU A 26 -2.68 -9.32 -8.52
C GLU A 26 -3.23 -10.75 -8.46
N HIS A 27 -2.48 -11.70 -7.88
CA HIS A 27 -2.80 -13.13 -7.98
C HIS A 27 -3.26 -13.81 -6.69
N TYR A 28 -3.02 -13.22 -5.50
CA TYR A 28 -3.29 -13.94 -4.23
C TYR A 28 -4.77 -14.30 -3.99
N LYS A 29 -5.69 -13.75 -4.79
CA LYS A 29 -7.13 -13.97 -4.71
C LYS A 29 -7.70 -14.72 -5.91
N ASP A 30 -6.88 -15.26 -6.80
CA ASP A 30 -7.36 -15.91 -8.03
C ASP A 30 -8.31 -17.10 -7.78
N LEU A 31 -8.25 -17.72 -6.59
CA LEU A 31 -9.11 -18.83 -6.19
C LEU A 31 -10.29 -18.40 -5.29
N ASP A 32 -10.37 -17.12 -4.92
CA ASP A 32 -11.49 -16.59 -4.14
C ASP A 32 -12.60 -16.15 -5.09
N GLU A 33 -13.59 -17.02 -5.33
CA GLU A 33 -14.70 -16.73 -6.23
C GLU A 33 -15.32 -15.35 -5.99
N GLY A 34 -15.41 -14.55 -7.06
CA GLY A 34 -15.97 -13.19 -7.03
C GLY A 34 -15.06 -12.10 -6.47
N LYS A 35 -13.85 -12.42 -5.99
CA LYS A 35 -12.86 -11.43 -5.59
C LYS A 35 -11.83 -11.20 -6.69
N TRP A 36 -11.44 -9.95 -6.86
CA TRP A 36 -10.38 -9.57 -7.78
C TRP A 36 -9.64 -8.36 -7.23
N VAL A 37 -8.43 -8.14 -7.73
CA VAL A 37 -7.63 -6.96 -7.44
C VAL A 37 -7.10 -6.40 -8.75
N ARG A 38 -7.00 -5.08 -8.83
CA ARG A 38 -6.32 -4.39 -9.92
C ARG A 38 -5.31 -3.43 -9.32
N VAL A 39 -4.04 -3.62 -9.65
CA VAL A 39 -2.97 -2.72 -9.22
C VAL A 39 -2.93 -1.51 -10.14
N GLY A 40 -3.02 -0.31 -9.56
CA GLY A 40 -2.96 0.97 -10.30
C GLY A 40 -1.54 1.48 -10.54
N GLY A 41 -0.56 0.92 -9.82
CA GLY A 41 0.83 1.36 -9.81
C GLY A 41 1.32 1.67 -8.41
N TRP A 42 2.54 2.21 -8.33
CA TRP A 42 3.16 2.66 -7.08
C TRP A 42 3.06 4.18 -6.98
N GLY A 43 2.53 4.69 -5.87
CA GLY A 43 2.51 6.12 -5.55
C GLY A 43 3.81 6.60 -4.90
N GLY A 44 4.08 7.90 -5.01
CA GLY A 44 5.25 8.53 -4.41
C GLY A 44 5.13 8.79 -2.89
N ILE A 45 6.19 9.36 -2.29
CA ILE A 45 6.22 9.66 -0.85
C ILE A 45 5.12 10.63 -0.39
N GLU A 46 4.78 11.62 -1.22
CA GLU A 46 3.77 12.61 -0.89
C GLU A 46 2.36 12.01 -0.92
N GLU A 47 2.04 11.21 -1.94
CA GLU A 47 0.78 10.45 -2.02
C GLU A 47 0.61 9.51 -0.82
N ALA A 48 1.69 8.81 -0.43
CA ALA A 48 1.66 7.93 0.74
C ALA A 48 1.41 8.71 2.04
N ARG A 49 2.02 9.89 2.20
CA ARG A 49 1.80 10.74 3.38
C ARG A 49 0.37 11.27 3.41
N GLU A 50 -0.15 11.71 2.28
CA GLU A 50 -1.52 12.18 2.14
C GLU A 50 -2.52 11.07 2.52
N GLU A 51 -2.36 9.86 1.99
CA GLU A 51 -3.23 8.73 2.29
C GLU A 51 -3.24 8.36 3.79
N ILE A 52 -2.08 8.42 4.45
CA ILE A 52 -1.98 8.21 5.91
C ILE A 52 -2.79 9.27 6.67
N MET A 53 -2.61 10.55 6.33
CA MET A 53 -3.29 11.63 7.02
C MET A 53 -4.80 11.61 6.77
N SER A 54 -5.22 11.30 5.54
CA SER A 54 -6.61 11.08 5.15
C SER A 54 -7.22 9.93 5.94
N SER A 55 -6.54 8.79 6.03
CA SER A 55 -6.98 7.63 6.83
C SER A 55 -7.14 7.97 8.31
N VAL A 56 -6.23 8.76 8.88
CA VAL A 56 -6.32 9.23 10.28
C VAL A 56 -7.52 10.15 10.48
N ALA A 57 -7.81 11.05 9.54
CA ALA A 57 -8.99 11.91 9.59
C ALA A 57 -10.27 11.08 9.50
N MET A 58 -10.36 10.17 8.51
CA MET A 58 -11.50 9.27 8.33
C MET A 58 -11.80 8.44 9.58
N PHE A 59 -10.77 7.94 10.27
CA PHE A 59 -10.94 7.21 11.53
C PHE A 59 -11.51 8.10 12.65
N LYS A 60 -11.07 9.35 12.76
CA LYS A 60 -11.56 10.30 13.78
C LYS A 60 -13.01 10.69 13.53
N ASP A 61 -13.36 10.87 12.26
CA ASP A 61 -14.69 11.30 11.82
C ASP A 61 -15.68 10.13 11.66
N ALA A 62 -15.21 8.89 11.84
CA ALA A 62 -16.04 7.71 11.73
C ALA A 62 -17.20 7.76 12.76
N PRO A 63 -18.47 7.69 12.30
CA PRO A 63 -19.63 7.81 13.18
C PRO A 63 -19.74 6.67 14.19
N VAL A 64 -19.19 5.51 13.84
CA VAL A 64 -18.94 4.38 14.74
C VAL A 64 -17.46 4.08 14.66
N LYS A 65 -16.77 4.18 15.80
CA LYS A 65 -15.35 3.87 15.84
C LYS A 65 -15.14 2.38 15.60
N PRO A 66 -14.28 2.00 14.65
CA PRO A 66 -13.92 0.60 14.44
C PRO A 66 -13.29 0.00 15.70
N ASN A 67 -13.70 -1.21 16.08
CA ASN A 67 -13.13 -1.99 17.19
C ASN A 67 -12.09 -2.99 16.64
N PHE A 68 -11.01 -2.48 16.04
CA PHE A 68 -9.88 -3.32 15.64
C PHE A 68 -9.01 -3.71 16.84
#